data_AF-A0A2V6SST4-F1
#
_entry.id   AF-A0A2V6SST4-F1
#
_cell.length_a   1.000
_cell.length_b   1.000
_cell.length_c   1.000
_cell.angle_alpha   90.00
_cell.angle_beta   90.00
_cell.angle_gamma   90.00
#
_symmetry.space_group_name_H-M   'P 1'
#
loop_
_entity.id
_entity.type
_entity.pdbx_description
1 polymer ?
#
loop_
_entity_poly.entity_id
_entity_poly.type
_entity_poly.pdbx_seq_one_letter_code
_entity_poly.pdbx_strand_id
1 'polypeptide(L)' 'MAFGIYLIGYCILIIGLAIGAHLLHVPPKWIGVGILCLVGIGIARGVTKTREKDPTSRG' A
#
# COMPACT_ATOMS: atom_id res chain seq x y z
N MET A 1 -1.72 11.92 -14.16
CA MET A 1 -1.83 10.48 -14.43
C MET A 1 -0.64 9.78 -13.76
N ALA A 2 -0.76 9.44 -12.48
CA ALA A 2 0.33 8.82 -11.70
C ALA A 2 -0.20 7.93 -10.56
N PHE A 3 -1.53 7.87 -10.37
CA PHE A 3 -2.14 7.19 -9.24
C PHE A 3 -2.12 5.66 -9.39
N GLY A 4 -2.45 5.14 -10.57
CA GLY A 4 -2.44 3.70 -10.82
C GLY A 4 -1.04 3.08 -10.67
N ILE A 5 -0.02 3.77 -11.17
CA ILE A 5 1.39 3.37 -11.08
C ILE A 5 1.93 3.43 -9.65
N TYR A 6 1.46 4.39 -8.84
CA TYR A 6 1.75 4.39 -7.41
C TYR A 6 1.16 3.17 -6.70
N LEU A 7 -0.09 2.84 -7.00
CA LEU A 7 -0.77 1.67 -6.43
C LEU A 7 -0.08 0.36 -6.82
N ILE A 8 0.31 0.26 -8.10
CA ILE A 8 1.06 -0.88 -8.65
C ILE A 8 2.43 -1.01 -7.97
N GLY A 9 3.18 0.08 -7.86
CA GLY A 9 4.46 0.09 -7.14
C GLY A 9 4.32 -0.31 -5.68
N TYR A 10 3.22 0.09 -5.04
CA TYR A 10 2.91 -0.28 -3.66
C TYR A 10 2.58 -1.76 -3.51
N CYS A 11 1.79 -2.34 -4.41
CA CYS A 11 1.54 -3.79 -4.44
C CYS A 11 2.83 -4.59 -4.64
N ILE A 12 3.72 -4.14 -5.54
CA ILE A 12 5.03 -4.78 -5.75
C ILE A 12 5.87 -4.73 -4.47
N LEU A 13 5.84 -3.61 -3.74
CA LEU A 13 6.53 -3.46 -2.46
C LEU A 13 6.03 -4.46 -1.42
N ILE A 14 4.71 -4.64 -1.31
CA ILE A 14 4.08 -5.61 -0.39
C ILE A 14 4.52 -7.04 -0.73
N ILE A 15 4.48 -7.41 -2.02
CA ILE A 15 4.85 -8.75 -2.49
C ILE A 15 6.35 -9.00 -2.24
N GLY A 16 7.21 -8.03 -2.54
CA GLY A 16 8.65 -8.12 -2.31
C GLY A 16 8.99 -8.29 -0.82
N LEU A 17 8.33 -7.55 0.06
CA LEU A 17 8.53 -7.69 1.50
C LEU A 17 8.03 -9.04 2.02
N ALA A 18 6.89 -9.52 1.53
CA ALA A 18 6.35 -10.83 1.88
C ALA A 18 7.33 -11.96 1.53
N ILE A 19 7.90 -11.92 0.32
CA ILE A 19 8.89 -12.90 -0.14
C ILE A 19 10.19 -12.79 0.66
N GLY A 20 10.68 -11.56 0.90
CA GLY A 20 11.89 -11.33 1.72
C GLY A 20 11.74 -11.84 3.16
N ALA A 21 10.58 -11.61 3.78
CA ALA A 21 10.29 -12.11 5.12
C ALA A 21 10.17 -13.64 5.15
N HIS A 22 9.64 -14.24 4.07
CA HIS A 22 9.60 -15.70 3.91
C HIS A 22 11.00 -16.31 3.78
N LEU A 23 11.91 -15.64 3.04
CA LEU A 23 13.31 -16.04 2.92
C LEU A 23 14.11 -15.89 4.23
N LEU A 24 13.74 -14.93 5.09
CA LEU A 24 14.33 -14.74 6.41
C LEU A 24 13.85 -15.78 7.46
N HIS A 25 13.05 -16.78 7.08
CA HIS A 25 12.40 -17.72 8.01
C HIS A 25 11.57 -17.04 9.11
N VAL A 26 11.00 -15.86 8.82
CA VAL A 26 10.07 -15.21 9.75
C VAL A 26 8.81 -16.08 9.85
N PRO A 27 8.25 -16.28 11.06
CA PRO A 27 7.04 -17.10 11.19
C PRO A 27 5.90 -16.55 10.31
N PRO A 28 5.19 -17.40 9.54
CA PRO A 28 4.17 -16.95 8.58
C PRO A 28 3.08 -16.07 9.20
N LYS A 29 2.77 -16.25 10.49
CA LYS A 29 1.82 -15.39 11.21
C LYS A 29 2.25 -13.93 11.22
N TRP A 30 3.55 -13.66 11.39
CA TRP A 30 4.10 -12.31 11.46
C TRP A 30 4.17 -11.67 10.07
N ILE A 31 4.41 -12.46 9.04
CA ILE A 31 4.33 -12.01 7.64
C ILE A 31 2.90 -11.56 7.32
N GLY A 32 1.89 -12.35 7.72
CA GLY A 32 0.47 -11.98 7.55
C GLY A 32 0.11 -10.67 8.25
N VAL A 33 0.58 -10.47 9.49
CA VAL A 33 0.38 -9.20 10.23
C VAL A 33 1.06 -8.03 9.53
N GLY A 34 2.29 -8.20 9.03
CA GLY A 34 3.02 -7.17 8.28
C GLY A 34 2.30 -6.78 6.98
N ILE A 35 1.83 -7.77 6.22
CA ILE A 35 1.03 -7.56 5.01
C ILE A 35 -0.26 -6.80 5.35
N LEU A 36 -0.98 -7.21 6.40
CA LEU A 36 -2.24 -6.58 6.80
C LEU A 36 -2.07 -5.10 7.15
N CYS A 37 -1.01 -4.77 7.92
CA CYS A 37 -0.66 -3.38 8.22
C CYS A 37 -0.32 -2.58 6.96
N LEU A 38 0.45 -3.15 6.03
CA LEU A 38 0.81 -2.48 4.78
C LEU A 38 -0.41 -2.27 3.88
N VAL A 39 -1.31 -3.24 3.79
CA VAL A 39 -2.56 -3.09 3.05
C VAL A 39 -3.37 -1.92 3.61
N GLY A 40 -3.48 -1.79 4.94
CA GLY A 40 -4.14 -0.65 5.58
C GLY A 40 -3.52 0.71 5.22
N ILE A 41 -2.18 0.79 5.22
CA ILE A 41 -1.46 2.01 4.82
C ILE A 41 -1.67 2.32 3.33
N GLY A 42 -1.67 1.29 2.48
CA GLY A 42 -1.94 1.42 1.04
C GLY A 42 -3.32 2.00 0.75
N ILE A 43 -4.34 1.49 1.45
CA ILE A 43 -5.71 1.99 1.34
C ILE A 43 -5.78 3.44 1.85
N ALA A 44 -5.18 3.74 3.01
CA ALA A 44 -5.13 5.09 3.56
C ALA A 44 -4.51 6.10 2.57
N ARG A 45 -3.37 5.76 1.96
CA ARG A 45 -2.72 6.60 0.94
C ARG A 45 -3.58 6.73 -0.33
N GLY A 46 -4.24 5.65 -0.73
CA GLY A 46 -5.21 5.64 -1.83
C GLY A 46 -6.36 6.62 -1.61
N VAL A 47 -7.02 6.57 -0.45
CA VAL A 47 -8.15 7.46 -0.14
C VAL A 47 -7.71 8.91 0.03
N THR A 48 -6.54 9.18 0.61
CA THR A 48 -6.03 10.55 0.77
C THR A 48 -5.79 11.21 -0.59
N LYS A 49 -5.23 10.46 -1.56
CA LYS A 49 -5.05 10.94 -2.92
C LYS A 49 -6.34 11.11 -3.71
N THR A 50 -7.41 10.41 -3.32
CA THR A 50 -8.72 10.56 -3.93
C THR A 50 -9.44 11.81 -3.39
N ARG A 51 -9.24 12.19 -2.11
CA ARG A 51 -9.79 13.44 -1.54
C ARG A 51 -9.14 14.72 -2.06
N GLU A 52 -7.89 14.67 -2.50
CA GLU A 52 -7.20 15.83 -3.11
C GLU A 52 -7.80 16.23 -4.48
N LYS A 53 -8.66 15.38 -5.05
CA LYS A 53 -9.35 15.64 -6.32
C LYS A 53 -10.68 16.39 -6.18
N ASP A 54 -10.99 16.95 -5.01
CA ASP A 54 -11.96 18.06 -4.92
C ASP A 54 -11.21 19.39 -5.06
N PRO A 55 -11.01 19.92 -6.28
CA PRO A 55 -10.83 21.34 -6.42
C PRO A 55 -12.14 21.97 -5.95
N THR A 56 -12.13 22.57 -4.76
CA THR A 56 -13.12 23.57 -4.37
C THR A 56 -13.13 24.65 -5.44
N SER A 57 -13.98 24.44 -6.43
CA SER A 57 -14.27 25.38 -7.49
C SER A 57 -15.21 26.43 -6.93
N ARG A 58 -14.72 27.67 -6.97
CA ARG A 58 -15.47 28.94 -7.04
C ARG A 58 -16.25 29.38 -5.80
N GLY A 59 -15.75 30.47 -5.23
CA GLY A 59 -16.51 31.61 -4.72
C GLY A 59 -15.67 32.85 -4.96
#